data_AF-A0A7X1CHA9-F1
#
_entry.id   AF-A0A7X1CHA9-F1
#
_cell.length_a   1.000
_cell.length_b   1.000
_cell.length_c   1.000
_cell.angle_alpha   90.00
_cell.angle_beta   90.00
_cell.angle_gamma   90.00
#
_symmetry.space_group_name_H-M   'P 1'
#
loop_
_entity.id
_entity.type
_entity.pdbx_description
1 polymer ?
#
loop_
_entity_poly.entity_id
_entity_poly.type
_entity_poly.pdbx_seq_one_letter_code
_entity_poly.pdbx_strand_id
1 'polypeptide(L)'
;MKSKLIIFLATVSFFVCITFQGNDQKVMAVSQNDYPIVLVHGLAGWDRNEALGFKYWGGLYDIQEILKQKGYPTMTAAVGPFASNWDRTAELYAYIMGGTVDYGAAHAAKEKHARFGKTYPGIYKQWSDTNKLHLVGHSMGGLTIRQLTDMLEDGDAAEQNYYQEHPEQGISPLFVGGKHQVQSVTTIATPNNGTSFAENENALVPVIKDMVTGMSALSGNILNPVVYDFKLDQFGLKRQPNETLNAYNNRVYSSSIWKTDDISSYDLSVEGVIANQANLQTKTDVYYFSYTGQATTQTLITKQQTPIITMFPAFVPAAKFMNSFRKTASNGMKIDDTWAPNDGLVNVVSSYYPFGTAAKAADGNPVKGQWSYYPVKQGWDHIDFIGIGDKLPSAVNSIYVEIAKNLAGLPK
;
A
#
# COMPACT_ATOMS: atom_id res chain seq x y z
N MET A 1 5.11 -70.04 -39.82
CA MET A 1 4.24 -69.26 -38.91
C MET A 1 5.04 -68.10 -38.33
N LYS A 2 4.64 -66.86 -38.67
CA LYS A 2 4.72 -65.58 -37.90
C LYS A 2 6.05 -65.26 -37.17
N SER A 3 6.90 -64.37 -37.72
CA SER A 3 6.96 -62.89 -37.50
C SER A 3 7.48 -62.50 -36.10
N LYS A 4 8.42 -61.58 -35.89
CA LYS A 4 8.53 -60.23 -36.48
C LYS A 4 9.96 -59.67 -36.45
N LEU A 5 10.23 -58.93 -37.51
CA LEU A 5 11.25 -57.93 -37.75
C LEU A 5 10.99 -56.67 -36.92
N ILE A 6 12.02 -56.09 -36.29
CA ILE A 6 12.03 -54.68 -35.87
C ILE A 6 13.35 -54.08 -36.37
N ILE A 7 13.25 -53.27 -37.42
CA ILE A 7 14.32 -52.41 -37.92
C ILE A 7 14.06 -51.02 -37.33
N PHE A 8 15.06 -50.49 -36.62
CA PHE A 8 15.03 -49.14 -36.07
C PHE A 8 15.61 -48.19 -37.13
N LEU A 9 14.75 -47.38 -37.77
CA LEU A 9 15.18 -46.30 -38.67
C LEU A 9 15.37 -45.02 -37.84
N ALA A 10 16.59 -44.51 -37.77
CA ALA A 10 16.88 -43.19 -37.21
C ALA A 10 16.82 -42.14 -38.34
N THR A 11 15.77 -41.33 -38.35
CA THR A 11 15.63 -40.16 -39.21
C THR A 11 16.11 -38.91 -38.46
N VAL A 12 17.31 -38.43 -38.80
CA VAL A 12 17.79 -37.10 -38.37
C VAL A 12 17.17 -36.06 -39.30
N SER A 13 16.19 -35.30 -38.80
CA SER A 13 15.63 -34.14 -39.52
C SER A 13 16.32 -32.87 -39.02
N PHE A 14 17.07 -32.22 -39.91
CA PHE A 14 17.71 -30.92 -39.67
C PHE A 14 16.68 -29.82 -39.92
N PHE A 15 16.11 -29.23 -38.86
CA PHE A 15 15.28 -28.03 -38.96
C PHE A 15 16.18 -26.79 -38.96
N VAL A 16 16.31 -26.15 -40.11
CA VAL A 16 16.87 -24.78 -40.22
C VAL A 16 15.78 -23.82 -39.76
N CYS A 17 15.90 -23.31 -38.54
CA CYS A 17 15.07 -22.21 -38.04
C CYS A 17 15.57 -20.91 -38.67
N ILE A 18 14.88 -20.41 -39.70
CA ILE A 18 15.06 -19.04 -40.16
C ILE A 18 14.35 -18.13 -39.15
N THR A 19 15.11 -17.53 -38.25
CA THR A 19 14.59 -16.48 -37.36
C THR A 19 14.39 -15.22 -38.19
N PHE A 20 13.13 -14.85 -38.44
CA PHE A 20 12.79 -13.47 -38.80
C PHE A 20 13.12 -12.59 -37.59
N GLN A 21 14.25 -11.88 -37.65
CA GLN A 21 14.47 -10.72 -36.78
C GLN A 21 13.49 -9.63 -37.22
N GLY A 22 12.30 -9.65 -36.65
CA GLY A 22 11.45 -8.48 -36.61
C GLY A 22 12.23 -7.37 -35.94
N ASN A 23 12.47 -6.29 -36.69
CA ASN A 23 13.10 -5.09 -36.18
C ASN A 23 12.06 -4.36 -35.31
N ASP A 24 11.79 -4.90 -34.12
CA ASP A 24 11.08 -4.18 -33.07
C ASP A 24 11.99 -3.04 -32.62
N GLN A 25 11.87 -1.91 -33.31
CA GLN A 25 12.33 -0.62 -32.81
C GLN A 25 11.56 -0.35 -31.52
N LYS A 26 12.12 -0.86 -30.42
CA LYS A 26 11.72 -0.55 -29.06
C LYS A 26 11.95 0.95 -28.90
N VAL A 27 10.91 1.74 -29.13
CA VAL A 27 10.90 3.15 -28.73
C VAL A 27 11.07 3.14 -27.22
N MET A 28 12.32 3.26 -26.79
CA MET A 28 12.68 3.53 -25.41
C MET A 28 11.97 4.84 -25.09
N ALA A 29 10.95 4.78 -24.22
CA ALA A 29 10.35 5.99 -23.69
C ALA A 29 11.50 6.81 -23.11
N VAL A 30 11.70 8.01 -23.64
CA VAL A 30 12.73 8.91 -23.15
C VAL A 30 12.32 9.30 -21.74
N SER A 31 13.17 8.98 -20.75
CA SER A 31 12.98 9.43 -19.37
C SER A 31 12.91 10.96 -19.38
N GLN A 32 11.81 11.52 -18.91
CA GLN A 32 11.61 12.97 -18.81
C GLN A 32 12.03 13.51 -17.45
N ASN A 33 12.08 12.66 -16.43
CA ASN A 33 12.63 12.95 -15.11
C ASN A 33 13.48 11.78 -14.58
N ASP A 34 14.12 11.99 -13.43
CA ASP A 34 15.02 11.06 -12.73
C ASP A 34 14.64 10.90 -11.23
N TYR A 35 13.43 11.28 -10.86
CA TYR A 35 12.95 11.21 -9.48
C TYR A 35 12.80 9.74 -9.03
N PRO A 36 13.28 9.36 -7.84
CA PRO A 36 13.18 7.98 -7.39
C PRO A 36 11.75 7.63 -6.94
N ILE A 37 11.44 6.34 -7.03
CA ILE A 37 10.21 5.75 -6.50
C ILE A 37 10.42 5.36 -5.04
N VAL A 38 9.47 5.69 -4.17
CA VAL A 38 9.40 5.17 -2.80
C VAL A 38 8.16 4.28 -2.67
N LEU A 39 8.40 3.00 -2.41
CA LEU A 39 7.39 1.99 -2.16
C LEU A 39 6.95 2.03 -0.69
N VAL A 40 5.64 2.20 -0.44
CA VAL A 40 5.06 2.36 0.92
C VAL A 40 4.00 1.29 1.18
N HIS A 41 4.29 0.38 2.11
CA HIS A 41 3.39 -0.74 2.41
C HIS A 41 2.11 -0.28 3.13
N GLY A 42 1.08 -1.12 3.10
CA GLY A 42 -0.16 -0.89 3.83
C GLY A 42 -0.23 -1.59 5.19
N LEU A 43 -1.45 -1.96 5.57
CA LEU A 43 -1.74 -2.70 6.79
C LEU A 43 -0.88 -3.98 6.85
N ALA A 44 -0.34 -4.24 8.04
CA ALA A 44 0.49 -5.41 8.33
C ALA A 44 1.79 -5.52 7.51
N GLY A 45 2.21 -4.53 6.72
CA GLY A 45 3.47 -4.57 5.99
C GLY A 45 4.71 -4.50 6.89
N TRP A 46 5.89 -4.78 6.32
CA TRP A 46 7.16 -4.88 7.06
C TRP A 46 8.35 -4.32 6.28
N ASP A 47 9.42 -4.00 7.02
CA ASP A 47 10.69 -3.57 6.44
C ASP A 47 11.42 -4.69 5.69
N ARG A 48 12.29 -4.32 4.76
CA ARG A 48 13.11 -5.26 3.97
C ARG A 48 14.01 -6.17 4.80
N ASN A 49 14.39 -5.74 6.01
CA ASN A 49 15.21 -6.49 6.96
C ASN A 49 14.40 -7.31 7.97
N GLU A 50 13.07 -7.17 7.97
CA GLU A 50 12.15 -8.01 8.75
C GLU A 50 11.77 -9.28 7.96
N ALA A 51 10.96 -10.15 8.56
CA ALA A 51 10.43 -11.36 7.93
C ALA A 51 11.48 -12.31 7.34
N LEU A 52 12.68 -12.36 7.93
CA LEU A 52 13.81 -13.20 7.49
C LEU A 52 14.18 -13.00 6.01
N GLY A 53 13.96 -11.78 5.49
CA GLY A 53 14.26 -11.45 4.10
C GLY A 53 13.15 -11.75 3.10
N PHE A 54 12.02 -12.33 3.52
CA PHE A 54 10.80 -12.36 2.71
C PHE A 54 10.30 -10.93 2.49
N LYS A 55 10.12 -10.51 1.24
CA LYS A 55 9.85 -9.11 0.91
C LYS A 55 8.34 -8.85 0.88
N TYR A 56 7.90 -7.77 1.50
CA TYR A 56 6.52 -7.29 1.28
C TYR A 56 6.30 -7.05 -0.21
N TRP A 57 7.21 -6.31 -0.84
CA TRP A 57 7.20 -6.03 -2.28
C TRP A 57 7.93 -7.12 -3.08
N GLY A 58 7.26 -8.25 -3.27
CA GLY A 58 7.69 -9.31 -4.19
C GLY A 58 7.73 -10.73 -3.61
N GLY A 59 7.43 -10.90 -2.32
CA GLY A 59 7.48 -12.20 -1.64
C GLY A 59 8.90 -12.79 -1.65
N LEU A 60 9.08 -13.87 -2.42
CA LEU A 60 10.39 -14.50 -2.65
C LEU A 60 11.27 -13.74 -3.68
N TYR A 61 10.69 -12.76 -4.37
CA TYR A 61 11.37 -11.87 -5.30
C TYR A 61 11.47 -10.46 -4.69
N ASP A 62 12.18 -9.57 -5.37
CA ASP A 62 12.44 -8.22 -4.86
C ASP A 62 12.10 -7.17 -5.93
N ILE A 63 10.89 -6.61 -5.83
CA ILE A 63 10.38 -5.63 -6.80
C ILE A 63 11.28 -4.40 -6.86
N GLN A 64 11.79 -3.93 -5.71
CA GLN A 64 12.72 -2.80 -5.66
C GLN A 64 13.97 -3.08 -6.49
N GLU A 65 14.63 -4.21 -6.29
CA GLU A 65 15.86 -4.52 -7.01
C GLU A 65 15.60 -4.81 -8.49
N ILE A 66 14.44 -5.38 -8.84
CA ILE A 66 14.02 -5.56 -10.25
C ILE A 66 13.85 -4.21 -10.96
N LEU A 67 13.25 -3.22 -10.30
CA LEU A 67 13.10 -1.88 -10.85
C LEU A 67 14.44 -1.17 -11.00
N LYS A 68 15.33 -1.28 -10.01
CA LYS A 68 16.69 -0.72 -10.07
C LYS A 68 17.52 -1.33 -11.20
N GLN A 69 17.45 -2.65 -11.39
CA GLN A 69 18.11 -3.34 -12.51
C GLN A 69 17.60 -2.87 -13.89
N LYS A 70 16.37 -2.35 -13.95
CA LYS A 70 15.77 -1.80 -15.18
C LYS A 70 16.02 -0.30 -15.34
N GLY A 71 16.82 0.31 -14.48
CA GLY A 71 17.20 1.71 -14.56
C GLY A 71 16.22 2.68 -13.86
N TYR A 72 15.30 2.18 -13.04
CA TYR A 72 14.37 3.01 -12.27
C TYR A 72 14.81 3.06 -10.78
N PRO A 73 15.41 4.18 -10.31
CA PRO A 73 15.77 4.34 -8.91
C PRO A 73 14.57 4.09 -8.00
N THR A 74 14.68 3.11 -7.10
CA THR A 74 13.56 2.68 -6.26
C THR A 74 14.07 2.39 -4.85
N MET A 75 13.30 2.83 -3.85
CA MET A 75 13.53 2.59 -2.43
C MET A 75 12.23 2.05 -1.79
N THR A 76 12.36 1.46 -0.61
CA THR A 76 11.23 0.97 0.19
C THR A 76 11.25 1.67 1.53
N ALA A 77 10.12 2.25 1.93
CA ALA A 77 9.93 2.78 3.27
C ALA A 77 9.15 1.77 4.14
N ALA A 78 9.41 1.81 5.45
CA ALA A 78 8.71 1.01 6.43
C ALA A 78 8.17 1.89 7.55
N VAL A 79 6.89 1.74 7.83
CA VAL A 79 6.12 2.50 8.83
C VAL A 79 5.34 1.54 9.72
N GLY A 80 4.64 2.08 10.71
CA GLY A 80 3.74 1.38 11.63
C GLY A 80 2.76 0.51 10.85
N PRO A 81 2.80 -0.84 10.98
CA PRO A 81 1.91 -1.71 10.24
C PRO A 81 0.44 -1.57 10.65
N PHE A 82 0.20 -1.04 11.85
CA PHE A 82 -1.13 -0.88 12.46
C PHE A 82 -1.41 0.52 13.02
N ALA A 83 -0.42 1.41 13.00
CA ALA A 83 -0.60 2.79 13.44
C ALA A 83 -1.58 3.54 12.51
N SER A 84 -2.10 4.68 12.96
CA SER A 84 -2.93 5.57 12.13
C SER A 84 -2.17 6.05 10.89
N ASN A 85 -2.89 6.54 9.88
CA ASN A 85 -2.31 7.24 8.75
C ASN A 85 -1.58 8.51 9.19
N TRP A 86 -2.03 9.19 10.26
CA TRP A 86 -1.30 10.32 10.84
C TRP A 86 0.09 9.88 11.31
N ASP A 87 0.15 8.86 12.16
CA ASP A 87 1.41 8.37 12.71
C ASP A 87 2.33 7.82 11.61
N ARG A 88 1.76 7.03 10.70
CA ARG A 88 2.47 6.51 9.54
C ARG A 88 3.00 7.62 8.63
N THR A 89 2.31 8.76 8.55
CA THR A 89 2.76 9.92 7.75
C THR A 89 3.96 10.60 8.38
N ALA A 90 3.91 10.85 9.70
CA ALA A 90 5.04 11.39 10.45
C ALA A 90 6.27 10.44 10.39
N GLU A 91 6.02 9.14 10.51
CA GLU A 91 7.04 8.10 10.36
C GLU A 91 7.64 8.08 8.96
N LEU A 92 6.80 8.12 7.92
CA LEU A 92 7.25 8.12 6.53
C LEU A 92 8.12 9.34 6.23
N TYR A 93 7.71 10.52 6.69
CA TYR A 93 8.48 11.75 6.52
C TYR A 93 9.88 11.62 7.13
N ALA A 94 9.98 11.18 8.39
CA ALA A 94 11.26 10.97 9.06
C ALA A 94 12.07 9.81 8.45
N TYR A 95 11.41 8.75 7.95
CA TYR A 95 12.07 7.63 7.29
C TYR A 95 12.79 8.08 6.00
N ILE A 96 12.13 8.97 5.23
CA ILE A 96 12.66 9.53 3.99
C ILE A 96 13.76 10.56 4.27
N MET A 97 13.43 11.63 5.01
CA MET A 97 14.35 12.75 5.29
C MET A 97 15.50 12.36 6.22
N GLY A 98 15.25 11.43 7.13
CA GLY A 98 16.08 11.21 8.31
C GLY A 98 15.70 12.15 9.45
N GLY A 99 16.06 11.75 10.66
CA GLY A 99 15.69 12.45 11.90
C GLY A 99 14.75 11.64 12.78
N THR A 100 14.33 12.25 13.89
CA THR A 100 13.39 11.67 14.85
C THR A 100 11.96 11.91 14.35
N VAL A 101 11.13 10.87 14.38
CA VAL A 101 9.69 11.01 14.14
C VAL A 101 9.12 12.00 15.15
N ASP A 102 8.44 13.03 14.65
CA ASP A 102 7.66 13.97 15.45
C ASP A 102 6.20 13.84 14.99
N TYR A 103 5.39 13.18 15.82
CA TYR A 103 3.97 12.97 15.59
C TYR A 103 3.14 14.24 15.78
N GLY A 104 3.75 15.37 16.17
CA GLY A 104 3.05 16.61 16.43
C GLY A 104 2.68 16.76 17.92
N ALA A 105 2.80 17.97 18.43
CA ALA A 105 2.54 18.26 19.83
C ALA A 105 1.04 18.29 20.14
N ALA A 106 0.25 18.86 19.24
CA ALA A 106 -1.20 18.92 19.38
C ALA A 106 -1.82 17.52 19.27
N HIS A 107 -1.41 16.76 18.25
CA HIS A 107 -1.87 15.39 18.01
C HIS A 107 -1.51 14.47 19.17
N ALA A 108 -0.24 14.44 19.58
CA ALA A 108 0.19 13.59 20.69
C ALA A 108 -0.52 13.93 22.02
N ALA A 109 -0.82 15.22 22.27
CA ALA A 109 -1.59 15.63 23.43
C ALA A 109 -3.06 15.18 23.36
N LYS A 110 -3.67 15.27 22.17
CA LYS A 110 -5.06 14.86 21.91
C LYS A 110 -5.21 13.33 22.04
N GLU A 111 -4.34 12.58 21.38
CA GLU A 111 -4.39 11.11 21.29
C GLU A 111 -3.66 10.40 22.44
N LYS A 112 -2.98 11.17 23.31
CA LYS A 112 -2.36 10.72 24.56
C LYS A 112 -1.28 9.65 24.36
N HIS A 113 -0.47 9.82 23.32
CA HIS A 113 0.72 9.02 23.07
C HIS A 113 1.98 9.89 23.07
N ALA A 114 3.16 9.26 22.98
CA ALA A 114 4.41 10.01 22.93
C ALA A 114 4.51 10.86 21.65
N ARG A 115 4.92 12.13 21.76
CA ARG A 115 5.16 13.00 20.60
C ARG A 115 6.30 12.53 19.70
N PHE A 116 7.37 12.00 20.28
CA PHE A 116 8.54 11.60 19.52
C PHE A 116 8.66 10.09 19.42
N GLY A 117 8.91 9.60 18.21
CA GLY A 117 9.09 8.19 17.89
C GLY A 117 10.55 7.82 17.63
N LYS A 118 10.74 6.86 16.72
CA LYS A 118 12.07 6.35 16.33
C LYS A 118 12.89 7.42 15.58
N THR A 119 14.22 7.29 15.64
CA THR A 119 15.11 8.09 14.79
C THR A 119 15.61 7.28 13.61
N TYR A 120 15.49 7.83 12.41
CA TYR A 120 15.87 7.19 11.16
C TYR A 120 17.10 7.85 10.52
N PRO A 121 17.94 7.08 9.82
CA PRO A 121 19.09 7.63 9.12
C PRO A 121 18.69 8.46 7.91
N GLY A 122 17.51 8.26 7.32
CA GLY A 122 17.03 8.92 6.10
C GLY A 122 17.44 8.19 4.83
N ILE A 123 16.47 7.70 4.06
CA ILE A 123 16.73 7.00 2.78
C ILE A 123 16.96 7.95 1.59
N TYR A 124 16.52 9.21 1.69
CA TYR A 124 16.67 10.21 0.63
C TYR A 124 16.76 11.64 1.21
N LYS A 125 17.91 11.96 1.81
CA LYS A 125 18.14 13.23 2.54
C LYS A 125 18.08 14.49 1.69
N GLN A 126 18.27 14.34 0.38
CA GLN A 126 18.21 15.44 -0.58
C GLN A 126 16.78 15.80 -1.01
N TRP A 127 15.75 15.12 -0.48
CA TRP A 127 14.35 15.37 -0.82
C TRP A 127 13.99 16.85 -0.63
N SER A 128 13.49 17.46 -1.71
CA SER A 128 13.22 18.90 -1.80
C SER A 128 12.36 19.19 -3.03
N ASP A 129 11.97 20.45 -3.23
CA ASP A 129 11.12 20.85 -4.36
C ASP A 129 11.79 20.63 -5.74
N THR A 130 13.12 20.51 -5.76
CA THR A 130 13.91 20.21 -6.97
C THR A 130 14.37 18.75 -7.07
N ASN A 131 14.32 18.01 -5.96
CA ASN A 131 14.64 16.58 -5.88
C ASN A 131 13.39 15.85 -5.38
N LYS A 132 12.36 15.79 -6.23
CA LYS A 132 11.05 15.24 -5.87
C LYS A 132 11.06 13.71 -5.80
N LEU A 133 9.96 13.15 -5.31
CA LEU A 133 9.72 11.71 -5.24
C LEU A 133 8.46 11.29 -6.01
N HIS A 134 8.49 10.08 -6.53
CA HIS A 134 7.28 9.34 -6.86
C HIS A 134 6.90 8.44 -5.68
N LEU A 135 5.71 8.62 -5.12
CA LEU A 135 5.22 7.79 -4.01
C LEU A 135 4.29 6.71 -4.57
N VAL A 136 4.57 5.44 -4.25
CA VAL A 136 3.77 4.29 -4.67
C VAL A 136 3.32 3.51 -3.43
N GLY A 137 2.03 3.59 -3.14
CA GLY A 137 1.44 3.04 -1.92
C GLY A 137 0.53 1.86 -2.23
N HIS A 138 0.71 0.74 -1.53
CA HIS A 138 -0.20 -0.39 -1.59
C HIS A 138 -1.14 -0.36 -0.39
N SER A 139 -2.43 -0.69 -0.59
CA SER A 139 -3.41 -0.80 0.49
C SER A 139 -3.46 0.50 1.30
N MET A 140 -3.41 0.44 2.64
CA MET A 140 -3.32 1.62 3.53
C MET A 140 -2.16 2.57 3.18
N GLY A 141 -1.07 2.07 2.57
CA GLY A 141 0.06 2.87 2.15
C GLY A 141 -0.33 3.97 1.17
N GLY A 142 -1.37 3.76 0.36
CA GLY A 142 -1.93 4.79 -0.52
C GLY A 142 -2.59 5.95 0.24
N LEU A 143 -3.28 5.69 1.36
CA LEU A 143 -3.82 6.74 2.23
C LEU A 143 -2.68 7.50 2.92
N THR A 144 -1.66 6.79 3.40
CA THR A 144 -0.47 7.39 4.03
C THR A 144 0.26 8.35 3.09
N ILE A 145 0.52 7.95 1.83
CA ILE A 145 1.23 8.84 0.89
C ILE A 145 0.37 10.01 0.41
N ARG A 146 -0.96 9.85 0.37
CA ARG A 146 -1.88 10.97 0.10
C ARG A 146 -1.82 11.98 1.23
N GLN A 147 -1.88 11.52 2.48
CA GLN A 147 -1.78 12.39 3.65
C GLN A 147 -0.42 13.06 3.78
N LEU A 148 0.67 12.34 3.50
CA LEU A 148 2.00 12.95 3.40
C LEU A 148 2.05 14.06 2.36
N THR A 149 1.53 13.81 1.15
CA THR A 149 1.50 14.80 0.09
C THR A 149 0.69 16.02 0.53
N ASP A 150 -0.42 15.79 1.21
CA ASP A 150 -1.30 16.86 1.67
C ASP A 150 -0.63 17.78 2.71
N MET A 151 -0.07 17.17 3.74
CA MET A 151 0.60 17.88 4.83
C MET A 151 1.88 18.58 4.40
N LEU A 152 2.62 18.07 3.41
CA LEU A 152 3.78 18.77 2.88
C LEU A 152 3.38 20.14 2.29
N GLU A 153 2.27 20.20 1.56
CA GLU A 153 1.82 21.43 0.91
C GLU A 153 1.09 22.36 1.88
N ASP A 154 0.19 21.85 2.73
CA ASP A 154 -0.68 22.71 3.53
C ASP A 154 -0.24 22.80 5.01
N GLY A 155 0.57 21.85 5.47
CA GLY A 155 0.88 21.67 6.89
C GLY A 155 -0.31 21.10 7.66
N ASP A 156 -0.36 21.38 8.96
CA ASP A 156 -1.54 21.11 9.78
C ASP A 156 -1.87 22.33 10.65
N ALA A 157 -3.11 22.80 10.57
CA ALA A 157 -3.53 24.01 11.26
C ALA A 157 -3.55 23.85 12.79
N ALA A 158 -3.85 22.66 13.32
CA ALA A 158 -3.87 22.43 14.76
C ALA A 158 -2.46 22.46 15.35
N GLU A 159 -1.49 21.83 14.67
CA GLU A 159 -0.07 21.89 15.04
C GLU A 159 0.52 23.30 14.91
N GLN A 160 0.15 24.03 13.85
CA GLN A 160 0.56 25.43 13.67
C GLN A 160 0.03 26.33 14.79
N ASN A 161 -1.25 26.18 15.15
CA ASN A 161 -1.86 26.95 16.25
C ASN A 161 -1.23 26.58 17.60
N TYR A 162 -1.02 25.28 17.85
CA TYR A 162 -0.35 24.83 19.07
C TYR A 162 1.07 25.39 19.19
N TYR A 163 1.82 25.45 18.09
CA TYR A 163 3.14 26.08 18.05
C TYR A 163 3.11 27.59 18.31
N GLN A 164 2.09 28.31 17.85
CA GLN A 164 1.94 29.74 18.15
C GLN A 164 1.72 29.99 19.65
N GLU A 165 0.99 29.11 20.33
CA GLU A 165 0.75 29.18 21.78
C GLU A 165 1.95 28.65 22.61
N HIS A 166 2.73 27.71 22.05
CA HIS A 166 3.82 27.00 22.71
C HIS A 166 5.11 26.95 21.85
N PRO A 167 5.70 28.11 21.49
CA PRO A 167 6.83 28.15 20.55
C PRO A 167 8.09 27.43 21.07
N GLU A 168 8.25 27.30 22.38
CA GLU A 168 9.34 26.58 23.03
C GLU A 168 9.32 25.07 22.76
N GLN A 169 8.17 24.50 22.40
CA GLN A 169 8.05 23.09 22.08
C GLN A 169 8.51 22.76 20.64
N GLY A 170 8.67 23.76 19.79
CA GLY A 170 9.03 23.57 18.38
C GLY A 170 7.94 22.87 17.55
N ILE A 171 8.11 22.86 16.23
CA ILE A 171 7.20 22.24 15.27
C ILE A 171 7.98 21.42 14.24
N SER A 172 7.48 20.23 13.90
CA SER A 172 8.05 19.43 12.80
C SER A 172 7.88 20.19 11.48
N PRO A 173 8.91 20.23 10.60
CA PRO A 173 8.76 20.83 9.29
C PRO A 173 7.63 20.21 8.46
N LEU A 174 7.22 18.97 8.73
CA LEU A 174 6.05 18.34 8.11
C LEU A 174 4.78 19.19 8.28
N PHE A 175 4.55 19.78 9.45
CA PHE A 175 3.30 20.48 9.77
C PHE A 175 3.30 21.98 9.40
N VAL A 176 4.40 22.47 8.83
CA VAL A 176 4.54 23.89 8.43
C VAL A 176 3.87 24.18 7.07
N GLY A 177 3.77 23.20 6.18
CA GLY A 177 3.32 23.40 4.79
C GLY A 177 4.38 24.02 3.87
N GLY A 178 3.94 24.39 2.66
CA GLY A 178 4.71 25.09 1.63
C GLY A 178 5.75 24.24 0.87
N LYS A 179 5.63 22.91 0.87
CA LYS A 179 6.61 21.99 0.27
C LYS A 179 6.00 21.23 -0.91
N HIS A 180 6.49 21.49 -2.11
CA HIS A 180 6.01 20.88 -3.36
C HIS A 180 6.93 19.72 -3.78
N GLN A 181 7.15 18.77 -2.88
CA GLN A 181 8.24 17.79 -2.97
C GLN A 181 7.84 16.44 -3.57
N VAL A 182 6.55 16.26 -3.90
CA VAL A 182 6.02 15.03 -4.50
C VAL A 182 5.71 15.29 -5.96
N GLN A 183 6.21 14.42 -6.85
CA GLN A 183 5.91 14.51 -8.28
C GLN A 183 4.63 13.73 -8.62
N SER A 184 4.45 12.57 -8.00
CA SER A 184 3.25 11.76 -8.21
C SER A 184 2.91 10.88 -7.02
N VAL A 185 1.62 10.52 -6.95
CA VAL A 185 1.05 9.55 -6.05
C VAL A 185 0.42 8.43 -6.87
N THR A 186 0.85 7.19 -6.64
CA THR A 186 0.25 5.99 -7.23
C THR A 186 -0.30 5.11 -6.11
N THR A 187 -1.60 4.84 -6.12
CA THR A 187 -2.24 3.95 -5.15
C THR A 187 -2.57 2.60 -5.78
N ILE A 188 -2.29 1.51 -5.08
CA ILE A 188 -2.52 0.14 -5.55
C ILE A 188 -3.39 -0.58 -4.52
N ALA A 189 -4.59 -1.02 -4.90
CA ALA A 189 -5.55 -1.67 -4.00
C ALA A 189 -5.84 -0.84 -2.72
N THR A 190 -5.71 0.47 -2.79
CA THR A 190 -5.90 1.38 -1.65
C THR A 190 -7.37 1.65 -1.41
N PRO A 191 -7.87 1.64 -0.17
CA PRO A 191 -9.23 2.07 0.14
C PRO A 191 -9.33 3.60 0.12
N ASN A 192 -9.30 4.22 -1.06
CA ASN A 192 -9.27 5.69 -1.19
C ASN A 192 -10.49 6.40 -0.56
N ASN A 193 -11.58 5.65 -0.32
CA ASN A 193 -12.81 6.08 0.33
C ASN A 193 -13.15 5.22 1.57
N GLY A 194 -12.16 4.55 2.14
CA GLY A 194 -12.33 3.56 3.20
C GLY A 194 -12.78 2.19 2.66
N THR A 195 -12.70 1.16 3.49
CA THR A 195 -13.22 -0.18 3.17
C THR A 195 -14.39 -0.49 4.07
N SER A 196 -15.46 -1.04 3.49
CA SER A 196 -16.61 -1.49 4.28
C SER A 196 -16.25 -2.63 5.23
N PHE A 197 -15.13 -3.32 5.01
CA PHE A 197 -14.60 -4.32 5.93
C PHE A 197 -14.22 -3.73 7.31
N ALA A 198 -13.60 -2.54 7.32
CA ALA A 198 -13.12 -1.89 8.54
C ALA A 198 -14.24 -1.16 9.32
N GLU A 199 -15.47 -1.12 8.79
CA GLU A 199 -16.64 -0.62 9.52
C GLU A 199 -17.02 -1.48 10.74
N ASN A 200 -16.54 -2.72 10.78
CA ASN A 200 -16.65 -3.56 11.96
C ASN A 200 -15.35 -3.47 12.76
N GLU A 201 -15.37 -2.68 13.84
CA GLU A 201 -14.25 -2.47 14.77
C GLU A 201 -13.66 -3.79 15.32
N ASN A 202 -14.46 -4.86 15.40
CA ASN A 202 -14.03 -6.16 15.89
C ASN A 202 -13.50 -7.09 14.78
N ALA A 203 -13.63 -6.72 13.51
CA ALA A 203 -13.26 -7.58 12.38
C ALA A 203 -11.77 -7.52 12.02
N LEU A 204 -11.09 -6.41 12.31
CA LEU A 204 -9.71 -6.22 11.84
C LEU A 204 -8.69 -7.02 12.64
N VAL A 205 -8.81 -7.08 13.97
CA VAL A 205 -7.84 -7.78 14.84
C VAL A 205 -7.73 -9.28 14.50
N PRO A 206 -8.82 -10.04 14.29
CA PRO A 206 -8.74 -11.42 13.82
C PRO A 206 -7.98 -11.56 12.48
N VAL A 207 -8.26 -10.68 11.50
CA VAL A 207 -7.56 -10.71 10.21
C VAL A 207 -6.08 -10.38 10.36
N ILE A 208 -5.72 -9.42 11.21
CA ILE A 208 -4.33 -9.11 11.54
C ILE A 208 -3.63 -10.35 12.12
N LYS A 209 -4.27 -11.04 13.08
CA LYS A 209 -3.73 -12.26 13.68
C LYS A 209 -3.50 -13.35 12.62
N ASP A 210 -4.45 -13.53 11.71
CA ASP A 210 -4.35 -14.51 10.63
C ASP A 210 -3.26 -14.14 9.61
N MET A 211 -3.11 -12.85 9.29
CA MET A 211 -2.03 -12.36 8.42
C MET A 211 -0.65 -12.56 9.06
N VAL A 212 -0.49 -12.23 10.34
CA VAL A 212 0.78 -12.44 11.08
C VAL A 212 1.10 -13.94 11.18
N THR A 213 0.09 -14.78 11.40
CA THR A 213 0.25 -16.24 11.45
C THR A 213 0.61 -16.81 10.08
N GLY A 214 -0.07 -16.39 9.01
CA GLY A 214 0.20 -16.80 7.64
C GLY A 214 1.61 -16.40 7.19
N MET A 215 2.03 -15.16 7.47
CA MET A 215 3.39 -14.71 7.22
C MET A 215 4.43 -15.57 7.95
N SER A 216 4.15 -15.96 9.20
CA SER A 216 5.05 -16.84 9.97
C SER A 216 5.20 -18.23 9.34
N ALA A 217 4.13 -18.77 8.77
CA ALA A 217 4.19 -20.02 8.03
C ALA A 217 4.99 -19.88 6.73
N LEU A 218 4.79 -18.79 5.99
CA LEU A 218 5.47 -18.52 4.72
C LEU A 218 6.97 -18.23 4.87
N SER A 219 7.39 -17.61 5.97
CA SER A 219 8.80 -17.29 6.23
C SER A 219 9.61 -18.45 6.83
N GLY A 220 9.03 -19.67 6.95
CA GLY A 220 9.81 -20.89 7.24
C GLY A 220 9.75 -21.46 8.67
N ASN A 221 8.57 -21.50 9.31
CA ASN A 221 8.16 -22.40 10.41
C ASN A 221 9.23 -22.94 11.43
N ILE A 222 9.05 -22.58 12.72
CA ILE A 222 9.12 -23.46 13.94
C ILE A 222 10.16 -23.22 15.07
N LEU A 223 11.12 -22.28 15.05
CA LEU A 223 11.91 -22.03 16.30
C LEU A 223 12.24 -20.58 16.66
N ASN A 224 12.01 -19.62 15.77
CA ASN A 224 12.00 -18.21 16.15
C ASN A 224 10.76 -17.58 15.54
N PRO A 225 9.90 -16.97 16.35
CA PRO A 225 8.75 -16.28 15.80
C PRO A 225 9.29 -15.11 14.96
N VAL A 226 8.62 -14.83 13.84
CA VAL A 226 9.08 -13.84 12.86
C VAL A 226 9.56 -12.58 13.57
N VAL A 227 10.75 -12.09 13.21
CA VAL A 227 11.17 -10.73 13.57
C VAL A 227 10.24 -9.80 12.82
N TYR A 228 9.11 -9.50 13.46
CA TYR A 228 8.05 -8.63 12.99
C TYR A 228 7.71 -7.68 14.13
N ASP A 229 8.02 -6.42 13.91
CA ASP A 229 7.78 -5.35 14.86
C ASP A 229 6.50 -4.61 14.50
N PHE A 230 5.58 -4.53 15.46
CA PHE A 230 4.32 -3.79 15.33
C PHE A 230 4.52 -2.27 15.38
N LYS A 231 5.68 -1.78 15.85
CA LYS A 231 6.07 -0.35 15.84
C LYS A 231 4.99 0.54 16.48
N LEU A 232 4.53 0.15 17.67
CA LEU A 232 3.53 0.87 18.49
C LEU A 232 4.18 1.49 19.74
N ASP A 233 5.45 1.89 19.59
CA ASP A 233 6.30 2.45 20.62
C ASP A 233 5.72 3.70 21.28
N GLN A 234 5.06 4.56 20.50
CA GLN A 234 4.41 5.78 20.93
C GLN A 234 3.27 5.51 21.92
N PHE A 235 2.59 4.38 21.78
CA PHE A 235 1.57 3.89 22.71
C PHE A 235 2.15 3.11 23.91
N GLY A 236 3.48 3.04 24.03
CA GLY A 236 4.16 2.25 25.06
C GLY A 236 4.11 0.73 24.82
N LEU A 237 3.67 0.28 23.65
CA LEU A 237 3.53 -1.14 23.31
C LEU A 237 4.79 -1.68 22.66
N LYS A 238 5.84 -1.84 23.48
CA LYS A 238 7.10 -2.49 23.08
C LYS A 238 7.21 -3.86 23.71
N ARG A 239 7.87 -4.80 23.03
CA ARG A 239 8.18 -6.11 23.62
C ARG A 239 9.11 -5.93 24.82
N GLN A 240 8.71 -6.44 25.99
CA GLN A 240 9.47 -6.28 27.23
C GLN A 240 10.65 -7.27 27.29
N PRO A 241 11.71 -6.97 28.07
CA PRO A 241 12.76 -7.95 28.37
C PRO A 241 12.15 -9.25 28.91
N ASN A 242 12.54 -10.39 28.35
CA ASN A 242 12.03 -11.72 28.68
C ASN A 242 10.56 -12.01 28.31
N GLU A 243 9.85 -11.09 27.65
CA GLU A 243 8.51 -11.37 27.12
C GLU A 243 8.61 -12.30 25.90
N THR A 244 7.84 -13.38 25.88
CA THR A 244 7.74 -14.25 24.69
C THR A 244 7.01 -13.49 23.57
N LEU A 245 7.28 -13.80 22.30
CA LEU A 245 6.55 -13.11 21.22
C LEU A 245 5.04 -13.35 21.30
N ASN A 246 4.61 -14.55 21.71
CA ASN A 246 3.18 -14.84 21.88
C ASN A 246 2.55 -13.98 22.98
N ALA A 247 3.23 -13.77 24.10
CA ALA A 247 2.75 -12.88 25.16
C ALA A 247 2.67 -11.43 24.67
N TYR A 248 3.70 -10.95 23.97
CA TYR A 248 3.72 -9.63 23.35
C TYR A 248 2.55 -9.43 22.37
N ASN A 249 2.39 -10.34 21.41
CA ASN A 249 1.32 -10.29 20.42
C ASN A 249 -0.06 -10.29 21.09
N ASN A 250 -0.29 -11.16 22.08
CA ASN A 250 -1.55 -11.22 22.82
C ASN A 250 -1.82 -9.91 23.59
N ARG A 251 -0.79 -9.29 24.18
CA ARG A 251 -0.93 -8.00 24.87
C ARG A 251 -1.29 -6.89 23.89
N VAL A 252 -0.71 -6.88 22.70
CA VAL A 252 -1.08 -5.90 21.68
C VAL A 252 -2.51 -6.16 21.19
N TYR A 253 -2.86 -7.39 20.83
CA TYR A 253 -4.21 -7.72 20.34
C TYR A 253 -5.34 -7.45 21.35
N SER A 254 -5.04 -7.50 22.64
CA SER A 254 -5.99 -7.20 23.72
C SER A 254 -5.93 -5.75 24.22
N SER A 255 -5.06 -4.92 23.64
CA SER A 255 -4.89 -3.52 24.02
C SER A 255 -6.12 -2.68 23.67
N SER A 256 -6.37 -1.62 24.45
CA SER A 256 -7.45 -0.66 24.18
C SER A 256 -7.20 0.23 22.97
N ILE A 257 -5.98 0.25 22.40
CA ILE A 257 -5.66 1.07 21.21
C ILE A 257 -6.58 0.75 20.03
N TRP A 258 -7.05 -0.49 19.91
CA TRP A 258 -7.93 -0.92 18.81
C TRP A 258 -9.32 -0.30 18.87
N LYS A 259 -9.65 0.39 19.96
CA LYS A 259 -10.90 1.11 20.18
C LYS A 259 -10.73 2.63 20.08
N THR A 260 -9.53 3.10 19.77
CA THR A 260 -9.25 4.53 19.54
C THR A 260 -9.47 4.87 18.08
N ASP A 261 -9.56 6.17 17.77
CA ASP A 261 -9.61 6.65 16.40
C ASP A 261 -8.20 6.81 15.80
N ASP A 262 -7.15 6.86 16.63
CA ASP A 262 -5.74 6.98 16.21
C ASP A 262 -5.10 5.61 15.94
N ILE A 263 -5.72 4.83 15.05
CA ILE A 263 -5.27 3.47 14.71
C ILE A 263 -5.75 3.05 13.33
N SER A 264 -5.08 2.08 12.70
CA SER A 264 -5.44 1.61 11.36
C SER A 264 -6.86 1.06 11.24
N SER A 265 -7.44 0.48 12.31
CA SER A 265 -8.82 -0.04 12.25
C SER A 265 -9.85 1.05 12.02
N TYR A 266 -9.62 2.24 12.58
CA TYR A 266 -10.48 3.39 12.33
C TYR A 266 -10.16 4.01 10.97
N ASP A 267 -8.89 4.28 10.69
CA ASP A 267 -8.45 4.99 9.48
C ASP A 267 -8.67 4.25 8.16
N LEU A 268 -8.87 2.94 8.21
CA LEU A 268 -9.27 2.14 7.06
C LEU A 268 -10.78 2.14 6.83
N SER A 269 -11.59 2.50 7.82
CA SER A 269 -13.05 2.56 7.69
C SER A 269 -13.48 3.72 6.80
N VAL A 270 -14.71 3.65 6.30
CA VAL A 270 -15.31 4.76 5.53
C VAL A 270 -15.45 5.99 6.42
N GLU A 271 -15.84 5.80 7.68
CA GLU A 271 -15.92 6.91 8.64
C GLU A 271 -14.57 7.55 8.94
N GLY A 272 -13.51 6.77 9.10
CA GLY A 272 -12.16 7.30 9.33
C GLY A 272 -11.64 8.11 8.15
N VAL A 273 -11.87 7.63 6.91
CA VAL A 273 -11.51 8.41 5.71
C VAL A 273 -12.35 9.68 5.58
N ILE A 274 -13.63 9.67 5.97
CA ILE A 274 -14.46 10.88 6.02
C ILE A 274 -13.94 11.86 7.08
N ALA A 275 -13.62 11.38 8.28
CA ALA A 275 -13.11 12.20 9.38
C ALA A 275 -11.76 12.85 9.02
N ASN A 276 -10.91 12.15 8.27
CA ASN A 276 -9.60 12.62 7.85
C ASN A 276 -9.59 13.29 6.46
N GLN A 277 -10.76 13.58 5.87
CA GLN A 277 -10.84 14.09 4.50
C GLN A 277 -10.04 15.39 4.28
N ALA A 278 -9.93 16.24 5.31
CA ALA A 278 -9.20 17.50 5.25
C ALA A 278 -7.72 17.31 4.91
N ASN A 279 -7.12 16.20 5.35
CA ASN A 279 -5.71 15.86 5.13
C ASN A 279 -5.51 14.88 3.95
N LEU A 280 -6.50 14.74 3.08
CA LEU A 280 -6.51 13.75 2.00
C LEU A 280 -6.87 14.38 0.64
N GLN A 281 -6.67 15.70 0.50
CA GLN A 281 -7.03 16.44 -0.71
C GLN A 281 -6.12 16.06 -1.88
N THR A 282 -6.67 16.20 -3.09
CA THR A 282 -5.91 16.00 -4.33
C THR A 282 -5.24 17.32 -4.70
N LYS A 283 -3.91 17.36 -4.65
CA LYS A 283 -3.10 18.56 -4.86
C LYS A 283 -2.93 18.87 -6.34
N THR A 284 -2.92 20.17 -6.65
CA THR A 284 -3.06 20.62 -8.04
C THR A 284 -1.80 20.48 -8.88
N ASP A 285 -0.62 20.36 -8.25
CA ASP A 285 0.67 20.25 -8.91
C ASP A 285 1.27 18.83 -8.89
N VAL A 286 0.50 17.83 -8.42
CA VAL A 286 0.90 16.41 -8.31
C VAL A 286 0.12 15.53 -9.30
N TYR A 287 0.78 14.53 -9.89
CA TYR A 287 0.11 13.52 -10.72
C TYR A 287 -0.47 12.37 -9.88
N TYR A 288 -1.68 11.89 -10.17
CA TYR A 288 -2.33 10.83 -9.42
C TYR A 288 -2.70 9.62 -10.29
N PHE A 289 -2.41 8.42 -9.80
CA PHE A 289 -2.69 7.15 -10.48
C PHE A 289 -3.29 6.12 -9.54
N SER A 290 -4.13 5.24 -10.07
CA SER A 290 -4.69 4.13 -9.29
C SER A 290 -4.79 2.81 -10.03
N TYR A 291 -4.48 1.74 -9.31
CA TYR A 291 -4.58 0.35 -9.77
C TYR A 291 -5.50 -0.42 -8.82
N THR A 292 -6.55 -1.03 -9.37
CA THR A 292 -7.59 -1.71 -8.60
C THR A 292 -7.66 -3.18 -8.97
N GLY A 293 -7.74 -4.05 -7.96
CA GLY A 293 -8.01 -5.48 -8.12
C GLY A 293 -9.47 -5.82 -7.86
N GLN A 294 -9.89 -6.96 -8.35
CA GLN A 294 -11.16 -7.57 -7.99
C GLN A 294 -11.00 -9.08 -7.97
N ALA A 295 -11.28 -9.69 -6.82
CA ALA A 295 -11.26 -11.13 -6.60
C ALA A 295 -12.65 -11.68 -6.21
N THR A 296 -13.71 -10.92 -6.45
CA THR A 296 -15.08 -11.42 -6.47
C THR A 296 -15.61 -11.49 -7.90
N THR A 297 -16.50 -12.43 -8.14
CA THR A 297 -17.25 -12.54 -9.39
C THR A 297 -18.75 -12.48 -9.11
N GLN A 298 -19.50 -11.97 -10.08
CA GLN A 298 -20.95 -11.92 -10.01
C GLN A 298 -21.54 -13.25 -10.49
N THR A 299 -22.38 -13.88 -9.66
CA THR A 299 -23.11 -15.07 -10.09
C THR A 299 -24.17 -14.71 -11.13
N LEU A 300 -24.35 -15.54 -12.17
CA LEU A 300 -25.31 -15.29 -13.25
C LEU A 300 -26.77 -15.28 -12.78
N ILE A 301 -27.08 -15.98 -11.69
CA ILE A 301 -28.46 -16.19 -11.22
C ILE A 301 -28.85 -15.16 -10.15
N THR A 302 -28.10 -15.07 -9.05
CA THR A 302 -28.46 -14.18 -7.93
C THR A 302 -27.94 -12.76 -8.11
N LYS A 303 -27.07 -12.53 -9.11
CA LYS A 303 -26.34 -11.26 -9.30
C LYS A 303 -25.53 -10.81 -8.08
N GLN A 304 -25.30 -11.72 -7.13
CA GLN A 304 -24.51 -11.45 -5.93
C GLN A 304 -23.03 -11.64 -6.23
N GLN A 305 -22.20 -10.87 -5.54
CA GLN A 305 -20.76 -11.05 -5.54
C GLN A 305 -20.38 -12.26 -4.70
N THR A 306 -19.46 -13.06 -5.19
CA THR A 306 -18.88 -14.21 -4.48
C THR A 306 -17.37 -14.23 -4.67
N PRO A 307 -16.57 -14.49 -3.62
CA PRO A 307 -15.12 -14.66 -3.74
C PRO A 307 -14.77 -15.75 -4.76
N ILE A 308 -13.75 -15.49 -5.58
CA ILE A 308 -13.18 -16.52 -6.47
C ILE A 308 -12.39 -17.54 -5.64
N ILE A 309 -12.23 -18.75 -6.18
CA ILE A 309 -11.57 -19.87 -5.49
C ILE A 309 -10.08 -19.58 -5.22
N THR A 310 -9.45 -18.75 -6.05
CA THR A 310 -8.03 -18.39 -5.94
C THR A 310 -7.75 -17.23 -4.99
N MET A 311 -8.78 -16.59 -4.42
CA MET A 311 -8.58 -15.54 -3.41
C MET A 311 -7.82 -16.13 -2.20
N PHE A 312 -6.88 -15.37 -1.66
CA PHE A 312 -6.16 -15.75 -0.45
C PHE A 312 -7.15 -16.17 0.66
N PRO A 313 -7.06 -17.41 1.18
CA PRO A 313 -8.11 -17.98 2.03
C PRO A 313 -8.49 -17.14 3.25
N ALA A 314 -7.53 -16.44 3.86
CA ALA A 314 -7.78 -15.57 5.01
C ALA A 314 -8.67 -14.35 4.69
N PHE A 315 -8.79 -13.96 3.41
CA PHE A 315 -9.61 -12.82 2.99
C PHE A 315 -11.04 -13.21 2.61
N VAL A 316 -11.33 -14.51 2.44
CA VAL A 316 -12.68 -14.98 2.08
C VAL A 316 -13.77 -14.53 3.07
N PRO A 317 -13.56 -14.57 4.41
CA PRO A 317 -14.53 -14.03 5.37
C PRO A 317 -14.77 -12.53 5.21
N ALA A 318 -13.71 -11.75 5.02
CA ALA A 318 -13.79 -10.30 4.83
C ALA A 318 -14.52 -9.95 3.52
N ALA A 319 -14.20 -10.64 2.42
CA ALA A 319 -14.88 -10.49 1.14
C ALA A 319 -16.40 -10.76 1.24
N LYS A 320 -16.78 -11.85 1.93
CA LYS A 320 -18.20 -12.18 2.16
C LYS A 320 -18.91 -11.13 2.99
N PHE A 321 -18.25 -10.59 4.02
CA PHE A 321 -18.78 -9.51 4.84
C PHE A 321 -19.03 -8.24 3.99
N MET A 322 -18.05 -7.80 3.20
CA MET A 322 -18.21 -6.64 2.32
C MET A 322 -19.33 -6.82 1.28
N ASN A 323 -19.53 -8.04 0.75
CA ASN A 323 -20.59 -8.32 -0.22
C ASN A 323 -22.00 -8.02 0.32
N SER A 324 -22.25 -8.24 1.62
CA SER A 324 -23.55 -8.04 2.26
C SER A 324 -23.66 -6.77 3.10
N PHE A 325 -22.54 -6.08 3.36
CA PHE A 325 -22.53 -4.92 4.24
C PHE A 325 -23.19 -3.69 3.63
N ARG A 326 -24.14 -3.08 4.34
CA ARG A 326 -24.84 -1.86 3.90
C ARG A 326 -24.93 -0.87 5.04
N LYS A 327 -24.64 0.40 4.77
CA LYS A 327 -24.70 1.50 5.75
C LYS A 327 -24.85 2.85 5.03
N THR A 328 -25.42 3.83 5.71
CA THR A 328 -25.27 5.25 5.32
C THR A 328 -24.21 5.86 6.23
N ALA A 329 -23.12 6.37 5.66
CA ALA A 329 -22.02 6.97 6.39
C ALA A 329 -22.40 8.35 6.96
N SER A 330 -21.59 8.88 7.88
CA SER A 330 -21.85 10.16 8.56
C SER A 330 -22.06 11.36 7.62
N ASN A 331 -21.42 11.37 6.45
CA ASN A 331 -21.59 12.41 5.43
C ASN A 331 -22.77 12.16 4.46
N GLY A 332 -23.61 11.14 4.72
CA GLY A 332 -24.75 10.77 3.89
C GLY A 332 -24.44 9.84 2.72
N MET A 333 -23.16 9.47 2.50
CA MET A 333 -22.77 8.51 1.46
C MET A 333 -23.36 7.13 1.76
N LYS A 334 -23.89 6.47 0.72
CA LYS A 334 -24.43 5.12 0.84
C LYS A 334 -23.37 4.09 0.49
N ILE A 335 -23.12 3.19 1.43
CA ILE A 335 -22.45 1.91 1.20
C ILE A 335 -23.57 0.94 0.82
N ASP A 336 -23.81 0.81 -0.48
CA ASP A 336 -24.88 0.00 -1.06
C ASP A 336 -24.35 -1.19 -1.87
N ASP A 337 -25.19 -1.82 -2.71
CA ASP A 337 -24.80 -2.98 -3.52
C ASP A 337 -23.62 -2.68 -4.48
N THR A 338 -23.39 -1.41 -4.83
CA THR A 338 -22.28 -1.00 -5.70
C THR A 338 -20.91 -1.19 -5.04
N TRP A 339 -20.87 -1.29 -3.71
CA TRP A 339 -19.64 -1.56 -2.95
C TRP A 339 -19.29 -3.04 -2.85
N ALA A 340 -20.18 -3.95 -3.26
CA ALA A 340 -19.97 -5.37 -3.09
C ALA A 340 -18.71 -5.91 -3.81
N PRO A 341 -18.37 -5.53 -5.06
CA PRO A 341 -17.17 -6.04 -5.71
C PRO A 341 -15.91 -5.66 -4.93
N ASN A 342 -15.03 -6.62 -4.66
CA ASN A 342 -13.83 -6.39 -3.83
C ASN A 342 -12.67 -7.33 -4.18
N ASP A 343 -11.49 -7.01 -3.66
CA ASP A 343 -10.24 -7.79 -3.81
C ASP A 343 -9.95 -8.72 -2.61
N GLY A 344 -10.89 -8.85 -1.67
CA GLY A 344 -10.69 -9.56 -0.41
C GLY A 344 -10.66 -8.65 0.81
N LEU A 345 -10.13 -7.42 0.68
CA LEU A 345 -10.01 -6.47 1.79
C LEU A 345 -10.53 -5.06 1.47
N VAL A 346 -10.60 -4.70 0.19
CA VAL A 346 -11.01 -3.37 -0.27
C VAL A 346 -12.05 -3.46 -1.37
N ASN A 347 -13.10 -2.65 -1.26
CA ASN A 347 -14.14 -2.51 -2.28
C ASN A 347 -13.56 -1.86 -3.55
N VAL A 348 -13.91 -2.40 -4.72
CA VAL A 348 -13.48 -1.90 -6.03
C VAL A 348 -13.82 -0.43 -6.21
N VAL A 349 -15.06 -0.04 -5.86
CA VAL A 349 -15.53 1.34 -5.98
C VAL A 349 -14.71 2.31 -5.14
N SER A 350 -14.26 1.86 -3.96
CA SER A 350 -13.40 2.66 -3.08
C SER A 350 -11.97 2.76 -3.61
N SER A 351 -11.49 1.74 -4.33
CA SER A 351 -10.10 1.69 -4.77
C SER A 351 -9.76 2.60 -5.94
N TYR A 352 -10.74 2.91 -6.79
CA TYR A 352 -10.52 3.68 -8.01
C TYR A 352 -9.92 5.06 -7.77
N TYR A 353 -10.52 5.90 -6.95
CA TYR A 353 -10.05 7.25 -6.64
C TYR A 353 -10.95 7.84 -5.54
N PRO A 354 -10.53 8.91 -4.86
CA PRO A 354 -11.34 9.55 -3.84
C PRO A 354 -12.58 10.19 -4.46
N PHE A 355 -13.77 9.96 -3.91
CA PHE A 355 -15.02 10.48 -4.45
C PHE A 355 -15.03 12.02 -4.42
N GLY A 356 -15.69 12.61 -5.41
CA GLY A 356 -15.75 14.06 -5.58
C GLY A 356 -14.50 14.68 -6.19
N THR A 357 -13.45 13.91 -6.46
CA THR A 357 -12.25 14.39 -7.16
C THR A 357 -12.39 14.27 -8.67
N ALA A 358 -11.64 15.10 -9.41
CA ALA A 358 -11.53 14.95 -10.85
C ALA A 358 -10.80 13.65 -11.18
N ALA A 359 -11.39 12.81 -12.03
CA ALA A 359 -10.81 11.54 -12.43
C ALA A 359 -11.15 11.19 -13.88
N LYS A 360 -10.25 10.47 -14.55
CA LYS A 360 -10.47 9.87 -15.88
C LYS A 360 -9.78 8.52 -16.00
N ALA A 361 -10.26 7.69 -16.92
CA ALA A 361 -9.56 6.48 -17.30
C ALA A 361 -8.18 6.84 -17.87
N ALA A 362 -7.15 6.09 -17.52
CA ALA A 362 -5.79 6.31 -17.99
C ALA A 362 -5.73 6.20 -19.53
N ASP A 363 -5.27 7.26 -20.19
CA ASP A 363 -5.22 7.41 -21.66
C ASP A 363 -3.80 7.75 -22.17
N GLY A 364 -2.80 7.64 -21.30
CA GLY A 364 -1.41 8.03 -21.60
C GLY A 364 -1.11 9.53 -21.47
N ASN A 365 -2.10 10.37 -21.16
CA ASN A 365 -1.95 11.82 -21.00
C ASN A 365 -2.40 12.26 -19.60
N PRO A 366 -1.66 11.93 -18.53
CA PRO A 366 -2.03 12.29 -17.17
C PRO A 366 -1.98 13.81 -16.96
N VAL A 367 -2.84 14.32 -16.07
CA VAL A 367 -2.95 15.74 -15.73
C VAL A 367 -2.74 15.89 -14.23
N LYS A 368 -1.96 16.90 -13.81
CA LYS A 368 -1.77 17.21 -12.38
C LYS A 368 -3.10 17.60 -11.74
N GLY A 369 -3.31 17.22 -10.48
CA GLY A 369 -4.58 17.45 -9.77
C GLY A 369 -5.76 16.61 -10.25
N GLN A 370 -5.55 15.63 -11.14
CA GLN A 370 -6.59 14.73 -11.64
C GLN A 370 -6.13 13.26 -11.53
N TRP A 371 -7.01 12.39 -11.06
CA TRP A 371 -6.75 10.96 -10.98
C TRP A 371 -6.82 10.29 -12.35
N SER A 372 -5.79 9.52 -12.70
CA SER A 372 -5.78 8.61 -13.85
C SER A 372 -5.92 7.17 -13.38
N TYR A 373 -7.12 6.60 -13.53
CA TYR A 373 -7.40 5.24 -13.05
C TYR A 373 -7.25 4.20 -14.15
N TYR A 374 -6.64 3.07 -13.81
CA TYR A 374 -6.43 1.96 -14.75
C TYR A 374 -7.60 0.96 -14.71
N PRO A 375 -7.78 0.14 -15.77
CA PRO A 375 -8.78 -0.93 -15.77
C PRO A 375 -8.61 -1.89 -14.59
N VAL A 376 -9.74 -2.34 -14.02
CA VAL A 376 -9.74 -3.28 -12.90
C VAL A 376 -9.10 -4.60 -13.31
N LYS A 377 -8.14 -5.06 -12.51
CA LYS A 377 -7.51 -6.35 -12.68
C LYS A 377 -8.41 -7.45 -12.13
N GLN A 378 -9.22 -8.00 -13.03
CA GLN A 378 -10.11 -9.12 -12.71
C GLN A 378 -9.31 -10.36 -12.32
N GLY A 379 -9.76 -11.03 -11.26
CA GLY A 379 -9.10 -12.20 -10.70
C GLY A 379 -7.89 -11.89 -9.81
N TRP A 380 -7.59 -10.62 -9.55
CA TRP A 380 -6.48 -10.21 -8.66
C TRP A 380 -7.02 -9.89 -7.28
N ASP A 381 -6.52 -10.60 -6.27
CA ASP A 381 -6.78 -10.30 -4.88
C ASP A 381 -5.81 -9.26 -4.32
N HIS A 382 -6.03 -8.89 -3.07
CA HIS A 382 -5.30 -7.81 -2.40
C HIS A 382 -3.78 -8.04 -2.36
N ILE A 383 -3.30 -9.28 -2.17
CA ILE A 383 -1.86 -9.57 -2.00
C ILE A 383 -1.18 -10.03 -3.30
N ASP A 384 -1.94 -10.28 -4.35
CA ASP A 384 -1.41 -10.52 -5.69
C ASP A 384 -0.55 -9.35 -6.18
N PHE A 385 -0.96 -8.12 -5.89
CA PHE A 385 -0.21 -6.92 -6.29
C PHE A 385 1.18 -6.85 -5.67
N ILE A 386 1.42 -7.52 -4.55
CA ILE A 386 2.71 -7.50 -3.87
C ILE A 386 3.49 -8.81 -4.04
N GLY A 387 3.01 -9.71 -4.91
CA GLY A 387 3.73 -10.92 -5.30
C GLY A 387 3.69 -12.04 -4.26
N ILE A 388 2.73 -12.01 -3.33
CA ILE A 388 2.55 -13.05 -2.29
C ILE A 388 1.36 -13.97 -2.61
N GLY A 389 0.44 -13.52 -3.46
CA GLY A 389 -0.71 -14.32 -3.91
C GLY A 389 -0.38 -15.35 -5.00
N ASP A 390 -1.38 -15.74 -5.79
CA ASP A 390 -1.28 -16.84 -6.76
C ASP A 390 -0.77 -16.39 -8.15
N LYS A 391 -0.58 -15.08 -8.37
CA LYS A 391 -0.10 -14.54 -9.65
C LYS A 391 1.37 -14.83 -9.90
N LEU A 392 1.69 -15.12 -11.16
CA LEU A 392 3.07 -15.33 -11.59
C LEU A 392 3.92 -14.08 -11.32
N PRO A 393 5.15 -14.22 -10.81
CA PRO A 393 6.06 -13.10 -10.57
C PRO A 393 6.25 -12.20 -11.80
N SER A 394 6.28 -12.79 -13.01
CA SER A 394 6.39 -12.03 -14.26
C SER A 394 5.20 -11.09 -14.49
N ALA A 395 3.99 -11.48 -14.11
CA ALA A 395 2.79 -10.65 -14.23
C ALA A 395 2.83 -9.48 -13.24
N VAL A 396 3.21 -9.76 -12.00
CA VAL A 396 3.38 -8.73 -10.95
C VAL A 396 4.48 -7.75 -11.35
N ASN A 397 5.66 -8.25 -11.73
CA ASN A 397 6.78 -7.42 -12.17
C ASN A 397 6.43 -6.53 -13.37
N SER A 398 5.62 -7.03 -14.31
CA SER A 398 5.19 -6.24 -15.47
C SER A 398 4.39 -5.01 -15.06
N ILE A 399 3.54 -5.11 -14.02
CA ILE A 399 2.79 -3.96 -13.48
C ILE A 399 3.75 -2.89 -12.95
N TYR A 400 4.72 -3.27 -12.12
CA TYR A 400 5.65 -2.29 -11.54
C TYR A 400 6.58 -1.67 -12.58
N VAL A 401 6.99 -2.43 -13.59
CA VAL A 401 7.79 -1.89 -14.70
C VAL A 401 6.98 -0.91 -15.53
N GLU A 402 5.69 -1.18 -15.75
CA GLU A 402 4.78 -0.24 -16.43
C GLU A 402 4.58 1.04 -15.59
N ILE A 403 4.32 0.90 -14.28
CA ILE A 403 4.26 2.03 -13.36
C ILE A 403 5.53 2.86 -13.46
N ALA A 404 6.71 2.26 -13.27
CA ALA A 404 7.97 2.97 -13.27
C ALA A 404 8.26 3.66 -14.62
N LYS A 405 7.93 3.00 -15.73
CA LYS A 405 8.04 3.59 -17.07
C LYS A 405 7.15 4.82 -17.23
N ASN A 406 5.90 4.73 -16.78
CA ASN A 406 4.94 5.84 -16.88
C ASN A 406 5.38 7.03 -16.01
N LEU A 407 5.86 6.75 -14.80
CA LEU A 407 6.36 7.76 -13.86
C LEU A 407 7.63 8.47 -14.38
N ALA A 408 8.60 7.71 -14.90
CA ALA A 408 9.80 8.26 -15.52
C ALA A 408 9.50 9.10 -16.77
N GLY A 409 8.37 8.83 -17.44
CA GLY A 409 7.89 9.60 -18.59
C GLY A 409 7.20 10.91 -18.24
N LEU A 410 6.96 11.22 -16.96
CA LEU A 410 6.31 12.47 -16.55
C LEU A 410 7.24 13.68 -16.72
N PRO A 411 6.73 14.84 -17.19
CA PRO A 411 7.51 16.07 -17.23
C PRO A 411 8.04 16.46 -15.83
N LYS A 412 9.24 17.05 -15.77
CA LYS A 412 9.82 17.55 -14.52
C LYS A 412 9.01 18.65 -13.87
#